data_AF-A0AA97BIT5-F1
#
_entry.id   AF-A0AA97BIT5-F1
#
_cell.length_a   1.000
_cell.length_b   1.000
_cell.length_c   1.000
_cell.angle_alpha   90.00
_cell.angle_beta   90.00
_cell.angle_gamma   90.00
#
_symmetry.space_group_name_H-M   'P 1'
#
loop_
_entity.id
_entity.type
_entity.pdbx_description
1 polymer ?
#
loop_
_entity_poly.entity_id
_entity_poly.type
_entity_poly.pdbx_seq_one_letter_code
_entity_poly.pdbx_strand_id
1 'polypeptide(L)'
;MTVFQANTEQCELLTDERESREVTDLAQPISDGTEATGHCEKKQLLLDEIEKLKISRDKYLSEAEQLYTEMAPLEALLEGDVVMDAHRQYEVQKQYNDLKRPYDSRNHHASIITSQITRRENLANHETLMAGYTEAMANWKADEQELNEKRNSLSSRLEQIRRQANEDMASAREAETDAATAYAQAVAWGDTEGEINASADAQKAAKNLATAIEHNRRQHLIMSALEQELVTVDKYIVEAQKEHKAIERHALLLAHTVLEEQWNTKAEELLDMGGKLWASYRLIDRDQVVLRKLVLPFEGEKFGHWNSNDLVERSYKHTVQDVLSS
;
A
#
# COMPACT_ATOMS: atom_id res chain seq x y z
N MET A 1 25.19 18.01 -28.18
CA MET A 1 25.04 18.41 -29.59
C MET A 1 24.80 17.16 -30.41
N THR A 2 23.90 17.26 -31.39
CA THR A 2 23.57 16.28 -32.47
C THR A 2 22.55 15.17 -32.17
N VAL A 3 21.27 15.56 -32.26
CA VAL A 3 20.13 14.97 -33.01
C VAL A 3 19.91 13.44 -32.98
N PHE A 4 18.85 13.05 -32.26
CA PHE A 4 18.04 11.84 -32.53
C PHE A 4 17.27 12.01 -33.85
N GLN A 5 17.41 11.04 -34.76
CA GLN A 5 16.51 10.86 -35.90
C GLN A 5 15.54 9.72 -35.61
N ALA A 6 14.24 10.03 -35.66
CA ALA A 6 13.16 9.07 -35.74
C ALA A 6 12.80 8.81 -37.22
N ASN A 7 12.47 7.58 -37.57
CA ASN A 7 11.44 7.23 -38.55
C ASN A 7 11.07 5.75 -38.39
N THR A 8 9.85 5.39 -37.97
CA THR A 8 8.56 5.33 -38.70
C THR A 8 8.48 4.06 -39.55
N GLU A 9 7.93 2.97 -38.97
CA GLU A 9 7.37 1.86 -39.72
C GLU A 9 5.85 1.98 -39.73
N GLN A 10 5.31 2.20 -40.93
CA GLN A 10 3.91 2.05 -41.28
C GLN A 10 3.64 0.56 -41.51
N CYS A 11 2.56 0.04 -40.93
CA CYS A 11 1.86 -1.14 -41.46
C CYS A 11 0.36 -0.92 -41.27
N GLU A 12 -0.26 -0.43 -42.34
CA GLU A 12 -1.70 -0.42 -42.52
C GLU A 12 -2.14 -1.66 -43.32
N LEU A 13 -3.20 -2.28 -42.81
CA LEU A 13 -4.33 -2.89 -43.51
C LEU A 13 -4.17 -4.26 -44.21
N LEU A 14 -5.05 -5.18 -43.79
CA LEU A 14 -6.12 -5.81 -44.59
C LEU A 14 -6.96 -6.67 -43.61
N THR A 15 -8.07 -6.14 -43.07
CA THR A 15 -9.46 -6.40 -43.52
C THR A 15 -9.76 -7.86 -43.86
N ASP A 16 -10.60 -8.50 -43.07
CA ASP A 16 -11.70 -9.27 -43.65
C ASP A 16 -12.96 -9.13 -42.77
N GLU A 17 -13.95 -8.47 -43.34
CA GLU A 17 -15.32 -8.40 -42.86
C GLU A 17 -16.04 -9.69 -43.27
N ARG A 18 -16.79 -10.31 -42.36
CA ARG A 18 -18.17 -10.72 -42.72
C ARG A 18 -19.08 -11.07 -41.54
N GLU A 19 -20.09 -10.22 -41.43
CA GLU A 19 -21.52 -10.53 -41.29
C GLU A 19 -22.04 -11.24 -40.03
N SER A 20 -22.66 -10.38 -39.20
CA SER A 20 -24.11 -10.39 -38.95
C SER A 20 -24.66 -11.32 -37.87
N ARG A 21 -25.11 -10.70 -36.78
CA ARG A 21 -26.50 -10.84 -36.33
C ARG A 21 -26.90 -9.68 -35.42
N GLU A 22 -27.84 -8.89 -35.91
CA GLU A 22 -28.69 -7.98 -35.14
C GLU A 22 -29.41 -8.75 -34.03
N VAL A 23 -29.37 -8.21 -32.81
CA VAL A 23 -30.46 -8.34 -31.84
C VAL A 23 -30.71 -6.94 -31.27
N THR A 24 -31.83 -6.39 -31.69
CA THR A 24 -32.66 -5.32 -31.13
C THR A 24 -32.42 -4.92 -29.68
N ASP A 25 -32.37 -3.59 -29.48
CA ASP A 25 -32.95 -2.78 -28.40
C ASP A 25 -33.16 -3.43 -27.02
N LEU A 26 -32.50 -2.87 -26.00
CA LEU A 26 -33.13 -2.48 -24.74
C LEU A 26 -32.18 -1.63 -23.86
N ALA A 27 -32.73 -0.53 -23.36
CA ALA A 27 -32.32 0.31 -22.23
C ALA A 27 -31.11 1.25 -22.41
N GLN A 28 -31.44 2.52 -22.64
CA GLN A 28 -30.65 3.68 -22.22
C GLN A 28 -30.34 3.59 -20.71
N PRO A 29 -29.17 4.05 -20.24
CA PRO A 29 -28.95 4.26 -18.81
C PRO A 29 -29.78 5.48 -18.40
N ILE A 30 -30.83 5.27 -17.62
CA ILE A 30 -31.43 6.34 -16.83
C ILE A 30 -30.36 6.71 -15.80
N SER A 31 -29.64 7.78 -16.07
CA SER A 31 -28.65 8.36 -15.17
C SER A 31 -29.34 8.82 -13.88
N ASP A 32 -28.89 8.25 -12.76
CA ASP A 32 -29.29 8.53 -11.39
C ASP A 32 -29.10 10.00 -11.00
N GLY A 33 -30.16 10.81 -11.16
CA GLY A 33 -30.22 12.14 -10.57
C GLY A 33 -30.42 12.10 -9.05
N THR A 34 -30.95 10.99 -8.51
CA THR A 34 -31.39 10.88 -7.11
C THR A 34 -30.28 10.35 -6.18
N GLU A 35 -29.39 9.49 -6.67
CA GLU A 35 -28.24 9.00 -5.89
C GLU A 35 -27.16 10.08 -5.72
N ALA A 36 -26.91 10.87 -6.77
CA ALA A 36 -25.96 11.99 -6.72
C ALA A 36 -26.39 13.08 -5.73
N THR A 37 -27.69 13.39 -5.63
CA THR A 37 -28.22 14.34 -4.64
C THR A 37 -28.11 13.82 -3.22
N GLY A 38 -28.41 12.53 -2.99
CA GLY A 38 -28.29 11.92 -1.66
C GLY A 38 -26.85 11.80 -1.17
N HIS A 39 -25.89 11.54 -2.07
CA HIS A 39 -24.47 11.49 -1.73
C HIS A 39 -23.91 12.87 -1.36
N CYS A 40 -24.37 13.93 -2.05
CA CYS A 40 -23.98 15.31 -1.74
C CYS A 40 -24.49 15.75 -0.36
N GLU A 41 -25.74 15.44 -0.03
CA GLU A 41 -26.34 15.75 1.28
C GLU A 41 -25.63 15.01 2.42
N LYS A 42 -25.34 13.71 2.26
CA LYS A 42 -24.59 12.93 3.27
C LYS A 42 -23.18 13.49 3.48
N LYS A 43 -22.50 13.88 2.41
CA LYS A 43 -21.17 14.49 2.51
C LYS A 43 -21.22 15.82 3.27
N GLN A 44 -22.23 16.66 3.01
CA GLN A 44 -22.40 17.91 3.74
C GLN A 44 -22.66 17.68 5.23
N LEU A 45 -23.51 16.71 5.58
CA LEU A 45 -23.78 16.35 6.98
C LEU A 45 -22.51 15.89 7.71
N LEU A 46 -21.64 15.11 7.05
CA LEU A 46 -20.36 14.71 7.60
C LEU A 46 -19.44 15.90 7.87
N LEU A 47 -19.38 16.87 6.95
CA LEU A 47 -18.58 18.09 7.11
C LEU A 47 -19.07 18.94 8.29
N ASP A 48 -20.37 19.12 8.41
CA ASP A 48 -20.98 19.86 9.52
C ASP A 48 -20.71 19.16 10.87
N GLU A 49 -20.70 17.82 10.90
CA GLU A 49 -20.37 17.04 12.09
C GLU A 49 -18.88 17.14 12.45
N ILE A 50 -17.99 17.12 11.45
CA ILE A 50 -16.56 17.34 11.63
C ILE A 50 -16.31 18.70 12.29
N GLU A 51 -16.99 19.75 11.87
CA GLU A 51 -16.84 21.09 12.46
C GLU A 51 -17.25 21.11 13.94
N LYS A 52 -18.39 20.49 14.28
CA LYS A 52 -18.85 20.37 15.68
C LYS A 52 -17.86 19.58 16.54
N LEU A 53 -17.30 18.51 16.00
CA LEU A 53 -16.28 17.72 16.69
C LEU A 53 -14.99 18.51 16.88
N LYS A 54 -14.55 19.30 15.88
CA LYS A 54 -13.37 20.18 16.00
C LYS A 54 -13.55 21.19 17.12
N ILE A 55 -14.69 21.87 17.18
CA ILE A 55 -15.01 22.80 18.29
C ILE A 55 -14.96 22.08 19.65
N SER A 56 -15.52 20.88 19.72
CA SER A 56 -15.54 20.10 20.97
C SER A 56 -14.15 19.64 21.40
N ARG A 57 -13.32 19.17 20.46
CA ARG A 57 -11.91 18.79 20.70
C ARG A 57 -11.12 19.99 21.23
N ASP A 58 -11.25 21.14 20.57
CA ASP A 58 -10.48 22.34 20.92
C ASP A 58 -10.84 22.82 22.32
N LYS A 59 -12.13 22.71 22.71
CA LYS A 59 -12.56 22.95 24.09
C LYS A 59 -11.84 22.03 25.09
N TYR A 60 -11.78 20.72 24.85
CA TYR A 60 -11.09 19.78 25.74
C TYR A 60 -9.58 20.04 25.82
N LEU A 61 -8.95 20.40 24.71
CA LEU A 61 -7.53 20.77 24.68
C LEU A 61 -7.26 22.04 25.47
N SER A 62 -8.07 23.09 25.30
CA SER A 62 -7.95 24.32 26.09
C SER A 62 -8.16 24.08 27.58
N GLU A 63 -9.11 23.23 27.97
CA GLU A 63 -9.31 22.83 29.37
C GLU A 63 -8.10 22.05 29.91
N ALA A 64 -7.49 21.16 29.10
CA ALA A 64 -6.28 20.44 29.47
C ALA A 64 -5.07 21.38 29.62
N GLU A 65 -4.90 22.36 28.73
CA GLU A 65 -3.84 23.37 28.82
C GLU A 65 -3.96 24.22 30.09
N GLN A 66 -5.18 24.60 30.48
CA GLN A 66 -5.44 25.31 31.74
C GLN A 66 -5.01 24.47 32.94
N LEU A 67 -5.41 23.19 32.99
CA LEU A 67 -5.02 22.27 34.05
C LEU A 67 -3.50 22.07 34.09
N TYR A 68 -2.84 21.95 32.93
CA TYR A 68 -1.39 21.82 32.85
C TYR A 68 -0.68 23.08 33.38
N THR A 69 -1.21 24.27 33.09
CA THR A 69 -0.66 25.53 33.60
C THR A 69 -0.67 25.58 35.14
N GLU A 70 -1.72 25.04 35.76
CA GLU A 70 -1.84 24.92 37.22
C GLU A 70 -0.94 23.81 37.80
N MET A 71 -0.72 22.73 37.04
CA MET A 71 0.13 21.60 37.45
C MET A 71 1.62 21.86 37.31
N ALA A 72 2.05 22.58 36.28
CA ALA A 72 3.45 22.85 35.96
C ALA A 72 4.30 23.36 37.14
N PRO A 73 3.84 24.33 37.98
CA PRO A 73 4.61 24.74 39.15
C PRO A 73 4.73 23.65 40.22
N LEU A 74 3.73 22.78 40.36
CA LEU A 74 3.77 21.64 41.29
C LEU A 74 4.74 20.58 40.80
N GLU A 75 4.76 20.31 39.49
CA GLU A 75 5.69 19.39 38.84
C GLU A 75 7.15 19.86 39.02
N ALA A 76 7.42 21.14 38.74
CA ALA A 76 8.74 21.74 38.94
C ALA A 76 9.20 21.67 40.41
N LEU A 77 8.27 21.76 41.37
CA LEU A 77 8.56 21.64 42.79
C LEU A 77 8.85 20.19 43.23
N LEU A 78 8.21 19.21 42.57
CA LEU A 78 8.42 17.78 42.82
C LEU A 78 9.69 17.24 42.15
N GLU A 79 10.07 17.79 41.00
CA GLU A 79 11.29 17.42 40.24
C GLU A 79 12.54 18.18 40.69
N GLY A 80 12.37 19.34 41.32
CA GLY A 80 13.47 20.16 41.81
C GLY A 80 14.17 19.58 43.03
N ASP A 81 15.44 19.99 43.24
CA ASP A 81 16.30 19.55 44.37
C ASP A 81 15.94 20.23 45.71
N VAL A 82 14.69 20.69 45.85
CA VAL A 82 14.22 21.42 47.01
C VAL A 82 13.97 20.44 48.14
N VAL A 83 14.74 20.56 49.23
CA VAL A 83 14.53 19.75 50.44
C VAL A 83 13.19 20.14 51.07
N MET A 84 12.18 19.31 50.85
CA MET A 84 10.86 19.42 51.48
C MET A 84 10.74 18.43 52.63
N ASP A 85 10.00 18.81 53.68
CA ASP A 85 9.56 17.84 54.68
C ASP A 85 8.53 16.87 54.09
N ALA A 86 8.41 15.69 54.70
CA ALA A 86 7.58 14.59 54.18
C ALA A 86 6.08 14.96 54.11
N HIS A 87 5.61 15.87 54.97
CA HIS A 87 4.20 16.28 54.97
C HIS A 87 3.91 17.21 53.78
N ARG A 88 4.78 18.20 53.56
CA ARG A 88 4.68 19.14 52.45
C ARG A 88 4.83 18.45 51.09
N GLN A 89 5.73 17.48 50.97
CA GLN A 89 5.87 16.68 49.77
C GLN A 89 4.59 15.89 49.45
N TYR A 90 3.98 15.27 50.46
CA TYR A 90 2.72 14.54 50.30
C TYR A 90 1.57 15.47 49.85
N GLU A 91 1.47 16.67 50.40
CA GLU A 91 0.44 17.64 50.00
C GLU A 91 0.58 18.10 48.55
N VAL A 92 1.80 18.43 48.12
CA VAL A 92 2.09 18.83 46.72
C VAL A 92 1.78 17.68 45.77
N GLN A 93 2.18 16.45 46.12
CA GLN A 93 1.89 15.27 45.30
C GLN A 93 0.39 15.00 45.22
N LYS A 94 -0.36 15.20 46.31
CA LYS A 94 -1.82 15.08 46.32
C LYS A 94 -2.45 16.12 45.38
N GLN A 95 -2.07 17.39 45.50
CA GLN A 95 -2.58 18.47 44.64
C GLN A 95 -2.26 18.23 43.16
N TYR A 96 -1.04 17.80 42.87
CA TYR A 96 -0.64 17.40 41.52
C TYR A 96 -1.52 16.27 40.99
N ASN A 97 -1.73 15.21 41.78
CA ASN A 97 -2.55 14.07 41.37
C ASN A 97 -4.04 14.43 41.18
N ASP A 98 -4.56 15.33 42.01
CA ASP A 98 -5.94 15.82 41.92
C ASP A 98 -6.17 16.61 40.60
N LEU A 99 -5.16 17.32 40.10
CA LEU A 99 -5.17 18.01 38.80
C LEU A 99 -4.81 17.10 37.62
N LYS A 100 -3.92 16.13 37.83
CA LYS A 100 -3.45 15.18 36.81
C LYS A 100 -4.57 14.31 36.27
N ARG A 101 -5.47 13.83 37.14
CA ARG A 101 -6.62 12.99 36.75
C ARG A 101 -7.54 13.68 35.73
N PRO A 102 -8.08 14.89 35.99
CA PRO A 102 -8.89 15.58 35.00
C PRO A 102 -8.07 15.95 33.76
N TYR A 103 -6.80 16.34 33.89
CA TYR A 103 -5.93 16.62 32.74
C TYR A 103 -5.85 15.42 31.78
N ASP A 104 -5.51 14.24 32.30
CA ASP A 104 -5.40 13.02 31.51
C ASP A 104 -6.76 12.63 30.89
N SER A 105 -7.84 12.82 31.65
CA SER A 105 -9.21 12.60 31.15
C SER A 105 -9.54 13.53 29.97
N ARG A 106 -9.24 14.83 30.06
CA ARG A 106 -9.51 15.81 28.98
C ARG A 106 -8.69 15.49 27.73
N ASN A 107 -7.42 15.14 27.90
CA ASN A 107 -6.58 14.68 26.79
C ASN A 107 -7.12 13.41 26.14
N HIS A 108 -7.58 12.44 26.94
CA HIS A 108 -8.19 11.23 26.41
C HIS A 108 -9.46 11.53 25.61
N HIS A 109 -10.34 12.42 26.09
CA HIS A 109 -11.52 12.85 25.35
C HIS A 109 -11.16 13.56 24.04
N ALA A 110 -10.17 14.46 24.06
CA ALA A 110 -9.67 15.13 22.86
C ALA A 110 -9.10 14.11 21.86
N SER A 111 -8.41 13.07 22.33
CA SER A 111 -7.90 11.98 21.49
C SER A 111 -9.01 11.17 20.84
N ILE A 112 -10.05 10.78 21.59
CA ILE A 112 -11.23 10.08 21.03
C ILE A 112 -11.88 10.94 19.93
N ILE A 113 -12.13 12.22 20.20
CA ILE A 113 -12.75 13.12 19.23
C ILE A 113 -11.85 13.32 18.00
N THR A 114 -10.53 13.33 18.18
CA THR A 114 -9.59 13.39 17.05
C THR A 114 -9.73 12.16 16.16
N SER A 115 -9.81 10.96 16.73
CA SER A 115 -10.07 9.74 15.96
C SER A 115 -11.41 9.78 15.21
N GLN A 116 -12.45 10.34 15.85
CA GLN A 116 -13.77 10.54 15.24
C GLN A 116 -13.76 11.52 14.06
N ILE A 117 -12.99 12.60 14.17
CA ILE A 117 -12.77 13.56 13.09
C ILE A 117 -12.07 12.87 11.93
N THR A 118 -10.96 12.16 12.19
CA THR A 118 -10.21 11.45 11.15
C THR A 118 -11.08 10.44 10.42
N ARG A 119 -11.91 9.68 11.14
CA ARG A 119 -12.84 8.72 10.52
C ARG A 119 -13.81 9.43 9.57
N ARG A 120 -14.44 10.53 10.00
CA ARG A 120 -15.39 11.28 9.18
C ARG A 120 -14.73 11.96 7.99
N GLU A 121 -13.52 12.50 8.16
CA GLU A 121 -12.73 13.09 7.06
C GLU A 121 -12.38 12.04 6.01
N ASN A 122 -12.00 10.83 6.46
CA ASN A 122 -11.76 9.69 5.57
C ASN A 122 -13.03 9.30 4.81
N LEU A 123 -14.19 9.22 5.47
CA LEU A 123 -15.47 8.91 4.83
C LEU A 123 -15.89 10.00 3.83
N ALA A 124 -15.73 11.28 4.18
CA ALA A 124 -16.10 12.39 3.29
C ALA A 124 -15.22 12.47 2.03
N ASN A 125 -13.97 12.01 2.11
CA ASN A 125 -12.97 12.08 1.05
C ASN A 125 -12.60 10.71 0.46
N HIS A 126 -13.36 9.66 0.77
CA HIS A 126 -12.96 8.28 0.49
C HIS A 126 -12.71 8.03 -1.00
N GLU A 127 -13.52 8.59 -1.91
CA GLU A 127 -13.34 8.41 -3.35
C GLU A 127 -11.99 8.96 -3.82
N THR A 128 -11.64 10.19 -3.41
CA THR A 128 -10.38 10.82 -3.76
C THR A 128 -9.19 10.10 -3.14
N LEU A 129 -9.31 9.68 -1.88
CA LEU A 129 -8.26 8.93 -1.18
C LEU A 129 -8.03 7.55 -1.79
N MET A 130 -9.10 6.82 -2.10
CA MET A 130 -9.03 5.51 -2.76
C MET A 130 -8.40 5.63 -4.14
N ALA A 131 -8.79 6.63 -4.94
CA ALA A 131 -8.17 6.90 -6.23
C ALA A 131 -6.65 7.15 -6.08
N GLY A 132 -6.26 8.02 -5.14
CA GLY A 132 -4.84 8.28 -4.85
C GLY A 132 -4.06 7.04 -4.41
N TYR A 133 -4.66 6.17 -3.59
CA TYR A 133 -4.03 4.90 -3.23
C TYR A 133 -3.91 3.94 -4.41
N THR A 134 -4.93 3.83 -5.25
CA THR A 134 -4.85 2.97 -6.45
C THR A 134 -3.78 3.44 -7.42
N GLU A 135 -3.65 4.74 -7.63
CA GLU A 135 -2.60 5.33 -8.45
C GLU A 135 -1.21 5.08 -7.84
N ALA A 136 -1.06 5.35 -6.54
CA ALA A 136 0.21 5.13 -5.86
C ALA A 136 0.65 3.65 -5.90
N MET A 137 -0.27 2.71 -5.64
CA MET A 137 0.02 1.28 -5.78
C MET A 137 0.39 0.90 -7.22
N ALA A 138 -0.28 1.46 -8.22
CA ALA A 138 0.04 1.22 -9.62
C ALA A 138 1.44 1.73 -9.97
N ASN A 139 1.83 2.92 -9.49
CA ASN A 139 3.16 3.48 -9.70
C ASN A 139 4.24 2.62 -9.06
N TRP A 140 4.10 2.24 -7.80
CA TRP A 140 5.08 1.36 -7.14
C TRP A 140 5.19 -0.01 -7.80
N LYS A 141 4.09 -0.54 -8.32
CA LYS A 141 4.09 -1.80 -9.06
C LYS A 141 4.78 -1.67 -10.42
N ALA A 142 4.63 -0.54 -11.10
CA ALA A 142 5.35 -0.24 -12.33
C ALA A 142 6.87 -0.09 -12.06
N ASP A 143 7.23 0.63 -11.00
CA ASP A 143 8.63 0.78 -10.58
C ASP A 143 9.27 -0.57 -10.22
N GLU A 144 8.54 -1.43 -9.50
CA GLU A 144 8.97 -2.80 -9.20
C GLU A 144 9.19 -3.61 -10.49
N GLN A 145 8.30 -3.47 -11.48
CA GLN A 145 8.45 -4.15 -12.77
C GLN A 145 9.70 -3.67 -13.51
N GLU A 146 9.92 -2.36 -13.60
CA GLU A 146 11.11 -1.78 -14.25
C GLU A 146 12.40 -2.25 -13.57
N LEU A 147 12.42 -2.30 -12.23
CA LEU A 147 13.55 -2.81 -11.47
C LEU A 147 13.81 -4.30 -11.73
N ASN A 148 12.75 -5.12 -11.85
CA ASN A 148 12.89 -6.53 -12.20
C ASN A 148 13.41 -6.72 -13.64
N GLU A 149 12.98 -5.90 -14.59
CA GLU A 149 13.50 -5.90 -15.96
C GLU A 149 15.00 -5.52 -15.99
N LYS A 150 15.38 -4.48 -15.25
CA LYS A 150 16.79 -4.11 -15.03
C LYS A 150 17.59 -5.25 -14.42
N ARG A 151 17.07 -5.89 -13.37
CA ARG A 151 17.70 -7.06 -12.73
C ARG A 151 17.94 -8.18 -13.72
N ASN A 152 16.92 -8.54 -14.51
CA ASN A 152 17.00 -9.62 -15.49
C ASN A 152 18.01 -9.31 -16.60
N SER A 153 18.03 -8.08 -17.11
CA SER A 153 19.01 -7.65 -18.12
C SER A 153 20.45 -7.67 -17.58
N LEU A 154 20.67 -7.17 -16.36
CA LEU A 154 21.97 -7.21 -15.68
C LEU A 154 22.44 -8.65 -15.43
N SER A 155 21.55 -9.52 -14.94
CA SER A 155 21.86 -10.93 -14.72
C SER A 155 22.25 -11.64 -16.01
N SER A 156 21.48 -11.43 -17.08
CA SER A 156 21.76 -12.01 -18.39
C SER A 156 23.11 -11.54 -18.94
N ARG A 157 23.42 -10.24 -18.78
CA ARG A 157 24.70 -9.68 -19.21
C ARG A 157 25.88 -10.22 -18.39
N LEU A 158 25.71 -10.36 -17.08
CA LEU A 158 26.72 -10.96 -16.18
C LEU A 158 27.04 -12.40 -16.60
N GLU A 159 26.01 -13.21 -16.88
CA GLU A 159 26.19 -14.59 -17.34
C GLU A 159 26.90 -14.66 -18.70
N GLN A 160 26.56 -13.76 -19.62
CA GLN A 160 27.25 -13.68 -20.92
C GLN A 160 28.74 -13.35 -20.74
N ILE A 161 29.08 -12.38 -19.91
CA ILE A 161 30.47 -12.00 -19.65
C ILE A 161 31.22 -13.14 -18.98
N ARG A 162 30.62 -13.83 -18.00
CA ARG A 162 31.20 -15.01 -17.35
C ARG A 162 31.52 -16.10 -18.37
N ARG A 163 30.58 -16.39 -19.28
CA ARG A 163 30.76 -17.39 -20.32
C ARG A 163 31.91 -17.02 -21.25
N GLN A 164 31.88 -15.80 -21.80
CA GLN A 164 32.92 -15.31 -22.71
C GLN A 164 34.31 -15.33 -22.06
N ALA A 165 34.43 -14.85 -20.82
CA ALA A 165 35.69 -14.80 -20.11
C ALA A 165 36.29 -16.19 -19.84
N ASN A 166 35.44 -17.21 -19.63
CA ASN A 166 35.86 -18.59 -19.46
C ASN A 166 36.27 -19.23 -20.79
N GLU A 167 35.48 -19.03 -21.85
CA GLU A 167 35.76 -19.54 -23.20
C GLU A 167 37.07 -18.97 -23.75
N ASP A 168 37.27 -17.64 -23.65
CA ASP A 168 38.49 -16.97 -24.11
C ASP A 168 39.74 -17.47 -23.37
N MET A 169 39.64 -17.67 -22.06
CA MET A 169 40.75 -18.20 -21.25
C MET A 169 41.04 -19.68 -21.54
N ALA A 170 40.00 -20.49 -21.74
CA ALA A 170 40.17 -21.90 -22.08
C ALA A 170 40.83 -22.05 -23.45
N SER A 171 40.33 -21.33 -24.46
CA SER A 171 40.89 -21.31 -25.83
C SER A 171 42.35 -20.84 -25.85
N ALA A 172 42.69 -19.78 -25.11
CA ALA A 172 44.06 -19.29 -25.04
C ALA A 172 45.03 -20.29 -24.38
N ARG A 173 44.57 -21.03 -23.35
CA ARG A 173 45.36 -22.09 -22.71
C ARG A 173 45.52 -23.30 -23.61
N GLU A 174 44.46 -23.71 -24.29
CA GLU A 174 44.48 -24.83 -25.24
C GLU A 174 45.47 -24.56 -26.38
N ALA A 175 45.44 -23.36 -26.95
CA ALA A 175 46.40 -22.95 -27.98
C ALA A 175 47.86 -22.98 -27.49
N GLU A 176 48.12 -22.62 -26.23
CA GLU A 176 49.48 -22.74 -25.65
C GLU A 176 49.89 -24.20 -25.46
N THR A 177 48.99 -25.04 -24.96
CA THR A 177 49.26 -26.47 -24.77
C THR A 177 49.47 -27.21 -26.09
N ASP A 178 48.71 -26.87 -27.13
CA ASP A 178 48.82 -27.46 -28.46
C ASP A 178 50.16 -27.09 -29.10
N ALA A 179 50.56 -25.81 -29.02
CA ALA A 179 51.83 -25.35 -29.55
C ALA A 179 53.02 -25.99 -28.80
N ALA A 180 52.95 -26.12 -27.47
CA ALA A 180 53.96 -26.81 -26.68
C ALA A 180 54.06 -28.30 -27.03
N THR A 181 52.92 -28.95 -27.29
CA THR A 181 52.86 -30.36 -27.69
C THR A 181 53.45 -30.56 -29.09
N ALA A 182 53.11 -29.69 -30.05
CA ALA A 182 53.68 -29.71 -31.40
C ALA A 182 55.20 -29.53 -31.38
N TYR A 183 55.71 -28.62 -30.53
CA TYR A 183 57.15 -28.44 -30.34
C TYR A 183 57.81 -29.72 -29.79
N ALA A 184 57.25 -30.32 -28.74
CA ALA A 184 57.77 -31.55 -28.18
C ALA A 184 57.77 -32.72 -29.19
N GLN A 185 56.76 -32.79 -30.06
CA GLN A 185 56.68 -33.78 -31.13
C GLN A 185 57.74 -33.55 -32.21
N ALA A 186 57.92 -32.31 -32.69
CA ALA A 186 58.95 -32.00 -33.69
C ALA A 186 60.36 -32.34 -33.19
N VAL A 187 60.65 -32.00 -31.93
CA VAL A 187 61.91 -32.36 -31.26
C VAL A 187 62.10 -33.88 -31.18
N ALA A 188 61.05 -34.64 -30.83
CA ALA A 188 61.13 -36.09 -30.71
C ALA A 188 61.39 -36.80 -32.07
N TRP A 189 60.97 -36.21 -33.18
CA TRP A 189 61.11 -36.78 -34.53
C TRP A 189 62.34 -36.23 -35.28
N GLY A 190 63.07 -35.27 -34.71
CA GLY A 190 64.23 -34.65 -35.33
C GLY A 190 63.89 -33.74 -36.52
N ASP A 191 62.65 -33.23 -36.58
CA ASP A 191 62.21 -32.30 -37.61
C ASP A 191 62.59 -30.86 -37.22
N THR A 192 63.75 -30.40 -37.72
CA THR A 192 64.29 -29.08 -37.41
C THR A 192 63.45 -27.93 -37.96
N GLU A 193 62.72 -28.14 -39.06
CA GLU A 193 61.85 -27.11 -39.64
C GLU A 193 60.55 -27.01 -38.85
N GLY A 194 59.98 -28.16 -38.47
CA GLY A 194 58.86 -28.26 -37.54
C GLY A 194 59.17 -27.64 -36.17
N GLU A 195 60.40 -27.81 -35.66
CA GLU A 195 60.84 -27.23 -34.38
C GLU A 195 60.81 -25.70 -34.40
N ILE A 196 61.35 -25.08 -35.46
CA ILE A 196 61.39 -23.61 -35.60
C ILE A 196 59.96 -23.05 -35.71
N ASN A 197 59.10 -23.69 -36.51
CA ASN A 197 57.72 -23.26 -36.69
C ASN A 197 56.91 -23.41 -35.40
N ALA A 198 57.00 -24.57 -34.74
CA ALA A 198 56.31 -24.81 -33.47
C ALA A 198 56.82 -23.89 -32.33
N SER A 199 58.12 -23.56 -32.31
CA SER A 199 58.66 -22.58 -31.36
C SER A 199 58.10 -21.17 -31.60
N ALA A 200 57.92 -20.75 -32.86
CA ALA A 200 57.33 -19.47 -33.19
C ALA A 200 55.83 -19.43 -32.81
N ASP A 201 55.11 -20.51 -33.06
CA ASP A 201 53.70 -20.65 -32.68
C ASP A 201 53.52 -20.70 -31.16
N ALA A 202 54.41 -21.38 -30.43
CA ALA A 202 54.41 -21.37 -28.96
C ALA A 202 54.64 -19.97 -28.39
N GLN A 203 55.58 -19.20 -28.97
CA GLN A 203 55.80 -17.82 -28.56
C GLN A 203 54.58 -16.93 -28.85
N LYS A 204 53.89 -17.15 -29.97
CA LYS A 204 52.65 -16.45 -30.32
C LYS A 204 51.50 -16.82 -29.38
N ALA A 205 51.33 -18.10 -29.07
CA ALA A 205 50.32 -18.59 -28.13
C ALA A 205 50.55 -18.04 -26.71
N ALA A 206 51.79 -18.01 -26.23
CA ALA A 206 52.14 -17.41 -24.93
C ALA A 206 51.83 -15.91 -24.86
N LYS A 207 52.09 -15.15 -25.94
CA LYS A 207 51.69 -13.73 -26.03
C LYS A 207 50.17 -13.57 -25.99
N ASN A 208 49.45 -14.40 -26.74
CA ASN A 208 47.98 -14.39 -26.75
C ASN A 208 47.42 -14.75 -25.37
N LEU A 209 47.99 -15.73 -24.67
CA LEU A 209 47.61 -16.08 -23.31
C LEU A 209 47.84 -14.91 -22.34
N ALA A 210 48.97 -14.23 -22.41
CA ALA A 210 49.22 -13.04 -21.59
C ALA A 210 48.17 -11.94 -21.83
N THR A 211 47.76 -11.73 -23.08
CA THR A 211 46.68 -10.78 -23.40
C THR A 211 45.31 -11.25 -22.89
N ALA A 212 45.02 -12.55 -22.97
CA ALA A 212 43.78 -13.14 -22.46
C ALA A 212 43.70 -13.05 -20.94
N ILE A 213 44.80 -13.24 -20.21
CA ILE A 213 44.89 -13.09 -18.75
C ILE A 213 44.54 -11.65 -18.34
N GLU A 214 45.14 -10.65 -18.98
CA GLU A 214 44.85 -9.25 -18.67
C GLU A 214 43.41 -8.88 -19.06
N HIS A 215 42.89 -9.42 -20.17
CA HIS A 215 41.48 -9.25 -20.53
C HIS A 215 40.54 -9.86 -19.48
N ASN A 216 40.81 -11.09 -19.04
CA ASN A 216 40.02 -11.79 -18.02
C ASN A 216 40.04 -11.03 -16.68
N ARG A 217 41.19 -10.48 -16.28
CA ARG A 217 41.29 -9.59 -15.11
C ARG A 217 40.35 -8.38 -15.21
N ARG A 218 40.29 -7.73 -16.37
CA ARG A 218 39.37 -6.59 -16.60
C ARG A 218 37.92 -7.03 -16.59
N GLN A 219 37.60 -8.17 -17.20
CA GLN A 219 36.26 -8.75 -17.13
C GLN A 219 35.86 -9.05 -15.69
N HIS A 220 36.78 -9.52 -14.85
CA HIS A 220 36.51 -9.78 -13.44
C HIS A 220 36.09 -8.52 -12.67
N LEU A 221 36.76 -7.39 -12.92
CA LEU A 221 36.34 -6.11 -12.32
C LEU A 221 34.94 -5.68 -12.78
N ILE A 222 34.61 -5.90 -14.06
CA ILE A 222 33.28 -5.61 -14.59
C ILE A 222 32.23 -6.53 -13.95
N MET A 223 32.54 -7.83 -13.81
CA MET A 223 31.65 -8.80 -13.15
C MET A 223 31.37 -8.40 -11.70
N SER A 224 32.40 -8.05 -10.93
CA SER A 224 32.21 -7.59 -9.54
C SER A 224 31.39 -6.30 -9.45
N ALA A 225 31.56 -5.36 -10.39
CA ALA A 225 30.74 -4.15 -10.44
C ALA A 225 29.26 -4.49 -10.75
N LEU A 226 29.00 -5.36 -11.73
CA LEU A 226 27.64 -5.80 -12.06
C LEU A 226 26.98 -6.57 -10.92
N GLU A 227 27.74 -7.37 -10.17
CA GLU A 227 27.24 -8.06 -8.96
C GLU A 227 26.82 -7.06 -7.88
N GLN A 228 27.57 -5.97 -7.68
CA GLN A 228 27.21 -4.91 -6.74
C GLN A 228 25.95 -4.14 -7.19
N GLU A 229 25.83 -3.87 -8.49
CA GLU A 229 24.62 -3.27 -9.05
C GLU A 229 23.40 -4.18 -8.86
N LEU A 230 23.55 -5.50 -9.06
CA LEU A 230 22.46 -6.46 -8.78
C LEU A 230 22.02 -6.43 -7.32
N VAL A 231 22.96 -6.39 -6.36
CA VAL A 231 22.63 -6.26 -4.92
C VAL A 231 21.88 -4.95 -4.65
N THR A 232 22.25 -3.87 -5.33
CA THR A 232 21.60 -2.57 -5.18
C THR A 232 20.18 -2.58 -5.76
N VAL A 233 19.99 -3.15 -6.94
CA VAL A 233 18.66 -3.32 -7.56
C VAL A 233 17.77 -4.22 -6.69
N ASP A 234 18.30 -5.33 -6.17
CA ASP A 234 17.55 -6.23 -5.28
C ASP A 234 17.07 -5.50 -4.01
N LYS A 235 17.89 -4.60 -3.45
CA LYS A 235 17.48 -3.75 -2.33
C LYS A 235 16.32 -2.83 -2.71
N TYR A 236 16.38 -2.17 -3.87
CA TYR A 236 15.31 -1.28 -4.33
C TYR A 236 14.01 -2.03 -4.64
N ILE A 237 14.08 -3.26 -5.14
CA ILE A 237 12.90 -4.12 -5.33
C ILE A 237 12.21 -4.37 -3.98
N VAL A 238 12.97 -4.74 -2.95
CA VAL A 238 12.42 -4.97 -1.60
C VAL A 238 11.81 -3.70 -1.01
N GLU A 239 12.43 -2.54 -1.23
CA GLU A 239 11.91 -1.24 -0.81
C GLU A 239 10.59 -0.90 -1.50
N ALA A 240 10.53 -1.02 -2.83
CA ALA A 240 9.30 -0.81 -3.61
C ALA A 240 8.15 -1.72 -3.13
N GLN A 241 8.43 -3.01 -2.89
CA GLN A 241 7.45 -3.96 -2.37
C GLN A 241 6.95 -3.59 -0.96
N LYS A 242 7.84 -3.05 -0.12
CA LYS A 242 7.49 -2.61 1.24
C LYS A 242 6.56 -1.40 1.18
N GLU A 243 6.89 -0.40 0.37
CA GLU A 243 6.06 0.80 0.20
C GLU A 243 4.70 0.47 -0.42
N HIS A 244 4.66 -0.40 -1.43
CA HIS A 244 3.40 -0.91 -1.98
C HIS A 244 2.52 -1.54 -0.89
N LYS A 245 3.08 -2.44 -0.07
CA LYS A 245 2.33 -3.10 1.03
C LYS A 245 1.89 -2.12 2.11
N ALA A 246 2.65 -1.07 2.38
CA ALA A 246 2.26 -0.03 3.33
C ALA A 246 1.03 0.73 2.82
N ILE A 247 1.05 1.13 1.55
CA ILE A 247 -0.08 1.81 0.89
C ILE A 247 -1.30 0.89 0.81
N GLU A 248 -1.12 -0.37 0.45
CA GLU A 248 -2.19 -1.38 0.41
C GLU A 248 -2.89 -1.51 1.76
N ARG A 249 -2.13 -1.55 2.86
CA ARG A 249 -2.72 -1.57 4.22
C ARG A 249 -3.55 -0.33 4.51
N HIS A 250 -3.06 0.86 4.15
CA HIS A 250 -3.83 2.10 4.32
C HIS A 250 -5.10 2.11 3.46
N ALA A 251 -5.02 1.64 2.22
CA ALA A 251 -6.17 1.51 1.34
C ALA A 251 -7.21 0.52 1.90
N LEU A 252 -6.76 -0.63 2.45
CA LEU A 252 -7.64 -1.61 3.08
C LEU A 252 -8.31 -1.08 4.34
N LEU A 253 -7.60 -0.32 5.17
CA LEU A 253 -8.18 0.32 6.36
C LEU A 253 -9.26 1.36 5.98
N LEU A 254 -9.01 2.14 4.92
CA LEU A 254 -9.99 3.07 4.39
C LEU A 254 -11.21 2.32 3.83
N ALA A 255 -10.99 1.29 3.01
CA ALA A 255 -12.06 0.48 2.46
C ALA A 255 -12.90 -0.19 3.57
N HIS A 256 -12.25 -0.70 4.62
CA HIS A 256 -12.93 -1.25 5.79
C HIS A 256 -13.83 -0.21 6.45
N THR A 257 -13.32 1.00 6.70
CA THR A 257 -14.10 2.10 7.29
C THR A 257 -15.34 2.45 6.45
N VAL A 258 -15.19 2.50 5.12
CA VAL A 258 -16.31 2.74 4.20
C VAL A 258 -17.33 1.60 4.24
N LEU A 259 -16.87 0.35 4.26
CA LEU A 259 -17.74 -0.82 4.33
C LEU A 259 -18.53 -0.89 5.63
N GLU A 260 -17.94 -0.51 6.76
CA GLU A 260 -18.67 -0.40 8.04
C GLU A 260 -19.82 0.62 7.93
N GLU A 261 -19.58 1.77 7.30
CA GLU A 261 -20.61 2.81 7.14
C GLU A 261 -21.72 2.37 6.16
N GLN A 262 -21.34 1.70 5.08
CA GLN A 262 -22.30 1.11 4.13
C GLN A 262 -23.12 0.01 4.80
N TRP A 263 -22.50 -0.85 5.61
CA TRP A 263 -23.18 -1.87 6.41
C TRP A 263 -24.21 -1.22 7.33
N ASN A 264 -23.82 -0.21 8.10
CA ASN A 264 -24.71 0.50 9.02
C ASN A 264 -25.88 1.15 8.27
N THR A 265 -25.62 1.79 7.12
CA THR A 265 -26.67 2.38 6.27
C THR A 265 -27.68 1.31 5.83
N LYS A 266 -27.20 0.16 5.35
CA LYS A 266 -28.07 -0.93 4.89
C LYS A 266 -28.82 -1.61 6.04
N ALA A 267 -28.20 -1.73 7.21
CA ALA A 267 -28.88 -2.20 8.39
C ALA A 267 -30.00 -1.25 8.82
N GLU A 268 -29.81 0.07 8.76
CA GLU A 268 -30.87 1.05 9.03
C GLU A 268 -32.03 0.96 8.03
N GLU A 269 -31.74 0.87 6.74
CA GLU A 269 -32.77 0.65 5.70
C GLU A 269 -33.58 -0.63 5.97
N LEU A 270 -32.89 -1.72 6.35
CA LEU A 270 -33.52 -2.98 6.71
C LEU A 270 -34.40 -2.84 7.96
N LEU A 271 -33.98 -2.07 8.96
CA LEU A 271 -34.76 -1.83 10.18
C LEU A 271 -35.99 -0.95 9.90
N ASP A 272 -35.90 0.02 8.99
CA ASP A 272 -37.06 0.81 8.57
C ASP A 272 -38.08 -0.07 7.85
N MET A 273 -37.62 -0.92 6.94
CA MET A 273 -38.49 -1.88 6.27
C MET A 273 -39.09 -2.89 7.26
N GLY A 274 -38.26 -3.39 8.19
CA GLY A 274 -38.68 -4.29 9.26
C GLY A 274 -39.70 -3.64 10.20
N GLY A 275 -39.57 -2.35 10.49
CA GLY A 275 -40.51 -1.57 11.30
C GLY A 275 -41.88 -1.43 10.63
N LYS A 276 -41.93 -1.17 9.31
CA LYS A 276 -43.19 -1.19 8.54
C LYS A 276 -43.83 -2.58 8.52
N LEU A 277 -43.03 -3.63 8.32
CA LEU A 277 -43.51 -5.01 8.37
C LEU A 277 -44.08 -5.35 9.76
N TRP A 278 -43.40 -4.95 10.82
CA TRP A 278 -43.85 -5.09 12.20
C TRP A 278 -45.16 -4.35 12.46
N ALA A 279 -45.31 -3.14 11.91
CA ALA A 279 -46.54 -2.37 11.98
C ALA A 279 -47.69 -3.09 11.25
N SER A 280 -47.43 -3.69 10.08
CA SER A 280 -48.43 -4.48 9.35
C SER A 280 -48.93 -5.68 10.18
N TYR A 281 -48.02 -6.42 10.82
CA TYR A 281 -48.37 -7.53 11.71
C TYR A 281 -49.23 -7.07 12.88
N ARG A 282 -48.89 -5.92 13.50
CA ARG A 282 -49.67 -5.30 14.58
C ARG A 282 -51.08 -4.92 14.10
N LEU A 283 -51.20 -4.36 12.89
CA LEU A 283 -52.48 -3.89 12.33
C LEU A 283 -53.44 -5.03 11.96
N ILE A 284 -52.91 -6.22 11.64
CA ILE A 284 -53.70 -7.42 11.31
C ILE A 284 -53.78 -8.44 12.47
N ASP A 285 -53.37 -8.04 13.67
CA ASP A 285 -53.36 -8.86 14.90
C ASP A 285 -52.65 -10.22 14.73
N ARG A 286 -51.49 -10.22 14.06
CA ARG A 286 -50.62 -11.39 13.89
C ARG A 286 -49.36 -11.29 14.74
N ASP A 287 -48.88 -12.45 15.18
CA ASP A 287 -47.67 -12.56 15.99
C ASP A 287 -46.38 -12.37 15.16
N GLN A 288 -45.39 -11.70 15.76
CA GLN A 288 -44.16 -11.19 15.12
C GLN A 288 -42.93 -12.06 15.43
N VAL A 289 -43.13 -13.35 15.73
CA VAL A 289 -42.11 -14.26 16.29
C VAL A 289 -40.81 -14.30 15.47
N VAL A 290 -40.90 -14.18 14.15
CA VAL A 290 -39.73 -14.25 13.25
C VAL A 290 -38.82 -13.02 13.40
N LEU A 291 -39.40 -11.83 13.55
CA LEU A 291 -38.65 -10.57 13.65
C LEU A 291 -38.05 -10.34 15.04
N ARG A 292 -38.55 -11.04 16.07
CA ARG A 292 -38.00 -10.99 17.44
C ARG A 292 -36.57 -11.53 17.55
N LYS A 293 -36.11 -12.32 16.58
CA LYS A 293 -34.75 -12.87 16.54
C LYS A 293 -33.75 -12.02 15.77
N LEU A 294 -34.19 -10.90 15.18
CA LEU A 294 -33.29 -10.02 14.44
C LEU A 294 -32.34 -9.32 15.41
N VAL A 295 -31.05 -9.54 15.21
CA VAL A 295 -29.97 -8.82 15.88
C VAL A 295 -28.95 -8.45 14.81
N LEU A 296 -28.71 -7.15 14.65
CA LEU A 296 -27.74 -6.62 13.68
C LEU A 296 -26.65 -5.86 14.44
N PRO A 297 -25.37 -6.19 14.27
CA PRO A 297 -24.29 -5.44 14.90
C PRO A 297 -24.20 -4.04 14.30
N PHE A 298 -23.90 -3.06 15.16
CA PHE A 298 -23.40 -1.76 14.73
C PHE A 298 -21.88 -1.86 14.59
N GLU A 299 -21.36 -1.50 13.42
CA GLU A 299 -19.92 -1.53 13.15
C GLU A 299 -19.32 -0.12 13.25
N GLY A 300 -18.04 0.00 13.60
CA GLY A 300 -17.35 1.29 13.75
C GLY A 300 -17.39 1.89 15.17
N GLU A 301 -17.82 3.15 15.31
CA GLU A 301 -17.59 3.94 16.54
C GLU A 301 -18.53 3.61 17.72
N LYS A 302 -19.74 3.09 17.44
CA LYS A 302 -20.72 2.78 18.50
C LYS A 302 -20.73 1.29 18.79
N PHE A 303 -20.44 0.92 20.02
CA PHE A 303 -20.59 -0.46 20.45
C PHE A 303 -22.06 -0.73 20.75
N GLY A 304 -22.71 -1.53 19.90
CA GLY A 304 -24.11 -1.86 20.07
C GLY A 304 -24.63 -2.84 19.03
N HIS A 305 -25.89 -3.19 19.17
CA HIS A 305 -26.60 -3.97 18.19
C HIS A 305 -28.04 -3.45 18.10
N TRP A 306 -28.56 -3.35 16.90
CA TRP A 306 -29.99 -3.18 16.71
C TRP A 306 -30.69 -4.51 16.95
N ASN A 307 -31.82 -4.45 17.63
CA ASN A 307 -32.58 -5.63 18.02
C ASN A 307 -34.09 -5.41 17.78
N SER A 308 -34.90 -6.38 18.20
CA SER A 308 -36.34 -6.33 18.02
C SER A 308 -37.02 -5.13 18.67
N ASN A 309 -36.44 -4.54 19.73
CA ASN A 309 -37.02 -3.35 20.37
C ASN A 309 -36.92 -2.12 19.44
N ASP A 310 -35.85 -2.00 18.65
CA ASP A 310 -35.71 -0.93 17.66
C ASP A 310 -36.79 -1.05 16.56
N LEU A 311 -37.10 -2.29 16.15
CA LEU A 311 -38.20 -2.56 15.21
C LEU A 311 -39.56 -2.19 15.81
N VAL A 312 -39.81 -2.56 17.07
CA VAL A 312 -41.03 -2.21 17.80
C VAL A 312 -41.19 -0.70 17.84
N GLU A 313 -40.15 0.04 18.24
CA GLU A 313 -40.19 1.50 18.34
C GLU A 313 -40.48 2.15 16.98
N ARG A 314 -39.79 1.70 15.92
CA ARG A 314 -40.03 2.18 14.55
C ARG A 314 -41.45 1.83 14.06
N SER A 315 -42.00 0.67 14.43
CA SER A 315 -43.35 0.26 14.04
C SER A 315 -44.46 1.18 14.55
N TYR A 316 -44.24 1.89 15.67
CA TYR A 316 -45.21 2.86 16.19
C TYR A 316 -45.26 4.16 15.38
N LYS A 317 -44.26 4.41 14.54
CA LYS A 317 -44.21 5.58 13.65
C LYS A 317 -44.98 5.37 12.34
N HIS A 318 -45.37 4.13 12.02
CA HIS A 318 -46.07 3.80 10.78
C HIS A 318 -47.57 3.65 11.00
N THR A 319 -48.33 4.37 10.18
CA THR A 319 -49.79 4.28 10.07
C THR A 319 -50.23 3.28 9.01
N VAL A 320 -51.53 3.00 8.93
CA VAL A 320 -52.10 2.16 7.87
C VAL A 320 -51.74 2.71 6.48
N GLN A 321 -51.76 4.04 6.31
CA GLN A 321 -51.46 4.68 5.03
C GLN A 321 -49.99 4.50 4.64
N ASP A 322 -49.06 4.49 5.61
CA ASP A 322 -47.62 4.27 5.37
C ASP A 322 -47.29 2.81 5.02
N VAL A 323 -48.12 1.87 5.50
CA VAL A 323 -47.99 0.45 5.15
C VAL A 323 -48.57 0.17 3.78
N LEU A 324 -49.60 0.90 3.35
CA LEU A 324 -50.24 0.72 2.04
C LEU A 324 -49.54 1.48 0.90
N SER A 325 -48.69 2.47 1.22
CA SER A 325 -47.89 3.24 0.25
C SER A 325 -46.53 2.62 -0.08
N SER A 326 -46.29 1.38 0.39
CA SER A 326 -45.05 0.62 0.21
C SER A 326 -44.81 0.15 -1.21
#